data_AF-X1TZ77-F1
#
_entry.id   AF-X1TZ77-F1
#
_cell.length_a   1.000
_cell.length_b   1.000
_cell.length_c   1.000
_cell.angle_alpha   90.00
_cell.angle_beta   90.00
_cell.angle_gamma   90.00
#
_symmetry.space_group_name_H-M   'P 1'
#
loop_
_entity.id
_entity.type
_entity.pdbx_description
1 polymer ?
#
loop_
_entity_poly.entity_id
_entity_poly.type
_entity_poly.pdbx_seq_one_letter_code
_entity_poly.pdbx_strand_id
1 'polypeptide(L)'
;MVVSLPAPWVKKYGLKKGEEIDLEERGRTLSIGTNKNLSIKKTILDVRSIKISGRRIMAALYKRGYDEIDILYDKLEELKEVKKALSLEAMNFEIVKQTK
;
A
#
# COMPACT_ATOMS: atom_id res chain seq x y z
N MET A 1 2.66 27.40 25.00
CA MET A 1 2.63 27.64 23.53
C MET A 1 2.35 26.31 22.86
N VAL A 2 1.52 26.25 21.83
CA VAL A 2 1.17 25.00 21.13
C VAL A 2 1.32 25.20 19.62
N VAL A 3 1.88 24.22 18.94
CA VAL A 3 1.98 24.19 17.47
C VAL A 3 1.08 23.07 16.98
N SER A 4 0.22 23.37 16.00
CA SER A 4 -0.67 22.37 15.41
C SER A 4 0.02 21.69 14.24
N LEU A 5 -0.11 20.37 14.17
CA LEU A 5 0.41 19.58 13.06
C LEU A 5 -0.64 19.49 11.93
N PRO A 6 -0.22 19.33 10.67
CA PRO A 6 -1.15 19.13 9.56
C PRO A 6 -2.05 17.91 9.78
N ALA A 7 -3.37 18.13 9.83
CA ALA A 7 -4.34 17.06 10.05
C ALA A 7 -4.22 15.89 9.05
N PRO A 8 -3.92 16.09 7.75
CA PRO A 8 -3.70 14.98 6.83
C PRO A 8 -2.51 14.10 7.22
N TRP A 9 -1.42 14.70 7.72
CA TRP A 9 -0.23 13.98 8.14
C TRP A 9 -0.49 13.17 9.41
N VAL A 10 -1.15 13.77 10.41
CA VAL A 10 -1.57 13.09 11.65
C VAL A 10 -2.45 11.88 11.34
N LYS A 11 -3.43 12.01 10.43
CA LYS A 11 -4.29 10.90 10.01
C LYS A 11 -3.54 9.83 9.23
N LYS A 12 -2.67 10.24 8.30
CA LYS A 12 -1.88 9.34 7.44
C LYS A 12 -1.05 8.36 8.25
N TYR A 13 -0.45 8.82 9.35
CA TYR A 13 0.36 7.99 10.24
C TYR A 13 -0.38 7.54 11.50
N GLY A 14 -1.68 7.79 11.61
CA GLY A 14 -2.50 7.37 12.74
C GLY A 14 -1.97 7.89 14.09
N LEU A 15 -1.48 9.12 14.13
CA LEU A 15 -0.90 9.74 15.33
C LEU A 15 -2.01 10.17 16.31
N LYS A 16 -1.78 9.92 17.60
CA LYS A 16 -2.72 10.23 18.69
C LYS A 16 -2.13 11.27 19.63
N LYS A 17 -3.01 12.00 20.34
CA LYS A 17 -2.59 12.95 21.37
C LYS A 17 -1.81 12.20 22.46
N GLY A 18 -0.66 12.75 22.85
CA GLY A 18 0.22 12.16 23.86
C GLY A 18 1.25 11.19 23.31
N GLU A 19 1.29 10.97 22.00
CA GLU A 19 2.37 10.19 21.36
C GLU A 19 3.61 11.05 21.11
N GLU A 20 4.77 10.41 21.20
CA GLU A 20 6.06 11.02 20.90
C GLU A 20 6.32 11.05 19.39
N ILE A 21 7.00 12.10 18.95
CA ILE A 21 7.40 12.34 17.56
C ILE A 21 8.85 12.83 17.55
N ASP A 22 9.57 12.51 16.48
CA ASP A 22 10.94 12.96 16.32
C ASP A 22 10.96 14.40 15.81
N LEU A 23 11.78 15.24 16.45
CA LEU A 23 11.95 16.64 16.08
C LEU A 23 13.43 16.93 15.87
N GLU A 24 13.76 17.52 14.74
CA GLU A 24 15.11 17.98 14.43
C GLU A 24 15.10 19.47 14.10
N GLU A 25 15.85 20.27 14.86
CA GLU A 25 15.99 21.71 14.61
C GLU A 25 17.14 21.99 13.65
N ARG A 26 16.85 22.74 12.59
CA ARG A 26 17.82 23.18 11.59
C ARG A 26 17.67 24.68 11.35
N GLY A 27 18.24 25.47 12.26
CA GLY A 27 18.25 26.94 12.18
C GLY A 27 16.85 27.54 12.30
N ARG A 28 16.22 27.86 11.17
CA ARG A 28 14.85 28.43 11.12
C ARG A 28 13.78 27.40 10.74
N THR A 29 14.16 26.12 10.68
CA THR A 29 13.30 25.01 10.24
C THR A 29 13.21 23.95 11.33
N LEU A 30 12.01 23.42 11.56
CA LEU A 30 11.78 22.22 12.35
C LEU A 30 11.40 21.08 11.41
N SER A 31 12.18 20.00 11.43
CA SER A 31 11.83 18.73 10.76
C SER A 31 11.06 17.86 11.74
N ILE A 32 9.91 17.35 11.33
CA ILE A 32 9.03 16.53 12.16
C ILE A 32 8.89 15.14 11.53
N GLY A 33 9.22 14.11 12.30
CA GLY A 33 9.21 12.71 11.88
C GLY A 33 8.42 11.81 12.82
N THR A 34 8.13 10.60 12.35
CA THR A 34 7.59 9.52 13.19
C THR A 34 8.08 8.18 12.66
N ASN A 35 8.37 7.25 13.57
CA ASN A 35 8.72 5.87 13.24
C ASN A 35 7.50 4.99 12.94
N LYS A 36 6.27 5.55 12.97
CA LYS A 36 5.08 4.81 12.55
C LYS A 36 5.14 4.52 11.06
N ASN A 37 5.09 3.23 10.73
CA ASN A 37 4.89 2.81 9.36
C ASN A 37 3.56 3.33 8.84
N LEU A 38 3.56 3.72 7.58
CA LEU A 38 2.34 4.00 6.85
C LEU A 38 1.48 2.73 6.91
N SER A 39 0.27 2.84 7.47
CA SER A 39 -0.68 1.72 7.49
C SER A 39 -1.22 1.52 6.07
N ILE A 40 -0.42 0.89 5.21
CA ILE A 40 -0.83 0.44 3.89
C ILE A 40 -1.80 -0.74 4.02
N LYS A 41 -2.90 -0.71 3.27
CA LYS A 41 -3.77 -1.88 3.17
C LYS A 41 -3.07 -2.90 2.30
N LYS A 42 -2.53 -3.94 2.94
CA LYS A 42 -1.87 -5.05 2.26
C LYS A 42 -2.73 -6.32 2.29
N THR A 43 -2.67 -7.10 1.21
CA THR A 43 -3.25 -8.46 1.18
C THR A 43 -2.37 -9.43 0.40
N ILE A 44 -2.55 -10.72 0.67
CA ILE A 44 -1.97 -11.80 -0.13
C ILE A 44 -3.09 -12.38 -1.00
N LEU A 45 -2.82 -12.52 -2.30
CA LEU A 45 -3.68 -13.19 -3.26
C LEU A 45 -2.98 -14.45 -3.74
N ASP A 46 -3.48 -15.60 -3.31
CA ASP A 46 -3.05 -16.89 -3.82
C ASP A 46 -3.84 -17.26 -5.06
N VAL A 47 -3.19 -17.32 -6.23
CA VAL A 47 -3.83 -17.72 -7.50
C VAL A 47 -3.59 -19.19 -7.85
N ARG A 48 -2.85 -19.93 -7.03
CA ARG A 48 -2.57 -21.35 -7.25
C ARG A 48 -3.90 -22.11 -7.22
N SER A 49 -4.32 -22.67 -8.36
CA SER A 49 -5.59 -23.40 -8.54
C SER A 49 -6.88 -22.56 -8.65
N ILE A 50 -6.81 -21.23 -8.72
CA ILE A 50 -8.00 -20.41 -8.94
C ILE A 50 -8.40 -20.43 -10.42
N LYS A 51 -9.53 -21.07 -10.75
CA LYS A 51 -10.16 -21.01 -12.09
C LYS A 51 -10.95 -19.72 -12.34
N ILE A 52 -11.12 -18.87 -11.33
CA ILE A 52 -11.84 -17.60 -11.42
C ILE A 52 -10.95 -16.58 -12.13
N SER A 53 -11.49 -15.82 -13.09
CA SER A 53 -10.73 -14.81 -13.82
C SER A 53 -10.01 -13.85 -12.88
N GLY A 54 -8.67 -13.79 -12.96
CA GLY A 54 -7.83 -12.87 -12.19
C GLY A 54 -8.29 -11.41 -12.29
N ARG A 55 -8.92 -11.05 -13.41
CA ARG A 55 -9.61 -9.77 -13.64
C ARG A 55 -10.64 -9.43 -12.55
N ARG A 56 -11.55 -10.35 -12.19
CA ARG A 56 -12.61 -10.08 -11.20
C ARG A 56 -12.04 -9.85 -9.82
N ILE A 57 -11.02 -10.62 -9.46
CA ILE A 57 -10.35 -10.52 -8.16
C ILE A 57 -9.60 -9.20 -8.09
N MET A 58 -8.81 -8.86 -9.11
CA MET A 58 -8.09 -7.58 -9.16
C MET A 58 -9.03 -6.38 -9.09
N ALA A 59 -10.13 -6.39 -9.85
CA ALA A 59 -11.13 -5.32 -9.77
C ALA A 59 -11.74 -5.20 -8.37
N ALA A 60 -11.98 -6.32 -7.68
CA ALA A 60 -12.49 -6.31 -6.31
C ALA A 60 -11.47 -5.76 -5.29
N LEU A 61 -10.20 -6.16 -5.41
CA LEU A 61 -9.13 -5.66 -4.54
C LEU A 61 -8.89 -4.16 -4.77
N TYR A 62 -8.88 -3.73 -6.04
CA TYR A 62 -8.76 -2.31 -6.39
C TYR A 62 -9.90 -1.49 -5.79
N LYS A 63 -11.16 -1.92 -5.96
CA LYS A 63 -12.34 -1.25 -5.39
C LYS A 63 -12.34 -1.20 -3.86
N ARG A 64 -11.69 -2.17 -3.19
CA ARG A 64 -11.53 -2.21 -1.73
C ARG A 64 -10.43 -1.26 -1.21
N GLY A 65 -9.64 -0.68 -2.11
CA GLY A 65 -8.58 0.28 -1.79
C GLY A 65 -7.41 -0.37 -1.07
N TYR A 66 -6.98 -1.56 -1.55
CA TYR A 66 -5.67 -2.08 -1.14
C TYR A 66 -4.57 -1.28 -1.83
N ASP A 67 -3.44 -1.10 -1.14
CA ASP A 67 -2.26 -0.38 -1.65
C ASP A 67 -1.18 -1.37 -2.11
N GLU A 68 -1.04 -2.51 -1.41
CA GLU A 68 -0.10 -3.58 -1.77
C GLU A 68 -0.81 -4.93 -1.87
N ILE A 69 -0.46 -5.70 -2.90
CA ILE A 69 -0.99 -7.04 -3.13
C ILE A 69 0.18 -7.97 -3.44
N ASP A 70 0.44 -8.92 -2.56
CA ASP A 70 1.42 -9.99 -2.81
C ASP A 70 0.70 -11.13 -3.54
N ILE A 71 1.21 -11.54 -4.71
CA ILE A 71 0.55 -12.55 -5.54
C ILE A 71 1.37 -13.84 -5.54
N LEU A 72 0.76 -14.94 -5.09
CA LEU A 72 1.37 -16.28 -5.09
C LEU A 72 0.86 -17.06 -6.31
N TYR A 73 1.78 -17.53 -7.15
CA TYR A 73 1.49 -18.29 -8.36
C TYR A 73 2.52 -19.40 -8.55
N ASP A 74 2.12 -20.51 -9.18
CA ASP A 74 3.03 -21.62 -9.50
C ASP A 74 3.31 -21.70 -11.01
N LYS A 75 2.37 -21.25 -11.85
CA LYS A 75 2.46 -21.36 -13.31
C LYS A 75 2.61 -19.99 -13.98
N LEU A 76 3.36 -19.96 -15.08
CA LEU A 76 3.50 -18.75 -15.91
C LEU A 76 2.17 -18.28 -16.51
N GLU A 77 1.22 -19.19 -16.72
CA GLU A 77 -0.12 -18.89 -17.21
C GLU A 77 -0.90 -18.03 -16.20
N GLU A 78 -0.80 -18.34 -14.91
CA GLU A 78 -1.44 -17.59 -13.83
C GLU A 78 -0.87 -16.16 -13.76
N LEU A 79 0.46 -16.03 -13.90
CA LEU A 79 1.12 -14.73 -13.96
C LEU A 79 0.66 -13.89 -15.17
N LYS A 80 0.47 -14.51 -16.35
CA LYS A 80 -0.01 -13.82 -17.55
C LYS A 80 -1.41 -13.25 -17.35
N GLU A 81 -2.31 -14.02 -16.75
CA GLU A 81 -3.68 -13.57 -16.44
C GLU A 81 -3.70 -12.42 -15.44
N VAL A 82 -2.84 -12.48 -14.41
CA VAL A 82 -2.66 -11.38 -13.45
C VAL A 82 -2.15 -10.11 -14.13
N LYS A 83 -1.13 -10.22 -14.98
CA LYS A 83 -0.59 -9.06 -15.73
C LYS A 83 -1.64 -8.43 -16.64
N LYS A 84 -2.44 -9.26 -17.32
CA LYS A 84 -3.55 -8.79 -18.14
C LYS A 84 -4.60 -8.06 -17.31
N ALA A 85 -4.94 -8.58 -16.12
CA ALA A 85 -5.86 -7.95 -15.19
C ALA A 85 -5.33 -6.61 -14.66
N LEU A 86 -4.03 -6.53 -14.35
CA LEU A 86 -3.35 -5.31 -13.91
C LEU A 86 -3.48 -4.19 -14.94
N SER A 87 -3.16 -4.49 -16.20
CA SER A 87 -3.24 -3.51 -17.30
C SER A 87 -4.65 -3.00 -17.59
N LEU A 88 -5.70 -3.75 -17.25
CA LEU A 88 -7.09 -3.39 -17.55
C LEU A 88 -7.81 -2.71 -16.38
N GLU A 89 -7.59 -3.17 -15.15
CA GLU A 89 -8.42 -2.80 -13.99
C GLU A 89 -7.66 -1.97 -12.94
N ALA A 90 -6.33 -1.97 -12.98
CA ALA A 90 -5.48 -1.37 -11.95
C ALA A 90 -4.31 -0.59 -12.56
N MET A 91 -4.64 0.37 -13.43
CA MET A 91 -3.71 1.30 -14.11
C MET A 91 -2.65 1.93 -13.18
N ASN A 92 -3.01 2.19 -11.93
CA ASN A 92 -2.16 2.89 -10.96
C ASN A 92 -1.27 1.95 -10.14
N PHE A 93 -1.31 0.64 -10.40
CA PHE A 93 -0.46 -0.33 -9.73
C PHE A 93 0.77 -0.62 -10.59
N GLU A 94 1.90 -0.80 -9.91
CA GLU A 94 3.16 -1.21 -10.51
C GLU A 94 3.66 -2.49 -9.82
N ILE A 95 4.33 -3.35 -10.59
CA ILE A 95 5.01 -4.53 -10.03
C ILE A 95 6.32 -4.05 -9.37
N VAL A 96 6.29 -3.85 -8.05
CA VAL A 96 7.44 -3.35 -7.29
C VAL A 96 8.51 -4.42 -7.00
N LYS A 97 8.12 -5.69 -6.93
CA LYS A 97 9.02 -6.81 -6.63
C LYS A 97 8.50 -8.11 -7.21
N GLN A 98 9.37 -8.88 -7.84
CA GLN A 98 9.09 -10.25 -8.27
C GLN A 98 10.17 -11.17 -7.70
N THR A 99 9.75 -12.18 -6.95
CA THR A 99 10.64 -13.21 -6.40
C THR A 99 10.23 -14.56 -6.98
N LYS A 100 11.23 -15.40 -7.25
CA LYS A 100 11.07 -16.74 -7.83
C LYS A 100 10.96 -17.77 -6.73
#